data_AF-A0A828Z6K2-F1
#
_entry.id   AF-A0A828Z6K2-F1
#
_cell.length_a   1.000
_cell.length_b   1.000
_cell.length_c   1.000
_cell.angle_alpha   90.00
_cell.angle_beta   90.00
_cell.angle_gamma   90.00
#
_symmetry.space_group_name_H-M   'P 1'
#
loop_
_entity.id
_entity.type
_entity.pdbx_description
1 polymer ?
#
loop_
_entity_poly.entity_id
_entity_poly.type
_entity_poly.pdbx_seq_one_letter_code
_entity_poly.pdbx_strand_id
1 'polypeptide(L)'
;RGTSCNKQTYFYSQVESYHGSIPYRNTTWDSGRKYLENIQKTLSIYSKRKIQIPKWRDANNMFHSLNSEELLELSDLIELDLFNASQTLYSKKWATEEKITSIPQVKTLDLTKIWD
;
A
#
# COMPACT_ATOMS: atom_id res chain seq x y z
N ARG A 1 16.01 -44.17 4.09
CA ARG A 1 16.30 -42.73 3.86
C ARG A 1 15.08 -42.13 3.17
N GLY A 2 14.15 -41.57 3.92
CA GLY A 2 13.00 -40.85 3.36
C GLY A 2 13.36 -39.38 3.24
N THR A 3 13.37 -38.85 2.02
CA THR A 3 13.55 -37.43 1.75
C THR A 3 12.29 -36.69 2.16
N SER A 4 12.37 -35.95 3.27
CA SER A 4 11.35 -34.99 3.68
C SER A 4 11.27 -33.89 2.61
N CYS A 5 10.17 -33.85 1.87
CA CYS A 5 9.83 -32.74 1.01
C CYS A 5 9.48 -31.55 1.93
N ASN A 6 10.45 -30.65 2.12
CA ASN A 6 10.19 -29.32 2.67
C ASN A 6 9.19 -28.64 1.73
N LYS A 7 7.91 -28.65 2.12
CA LYS A 7 6.88 -27.83 1.49
C LYS A 7 7.21 -26.38 1.81
N GLN A 8 8.00 -25.76 0.96
CA GLN A 8 8.23 -24.32 1.00
C GLN A 8 6.91 -23.66 0.64
N THR A 9 6.19 -23.15 1.65
CA THR A 9 4.93 -22.45 1.45
C THR A 9 5.25 -21.08 0.85
N TYR A 10 5.08 -20.96 -0.46
CA TYR A 10 5.16 -19.67 -1.15
C TYR A 10 3.86 -18.90 -0.87
N PHE A 11 3.96 -17.78 -0.17
CA PHE A 11 2.86 -16.83 -0.02
C PHE A 11 2.70 -16.05 -1.34
N TYR A 12 1.76 -16.47 -2.17
CA TYR A 12 1.27 -15.66 -3.28
C TYR A 12 0.07 -14.85 -2.79
N SER A 13 0.29 -13.61 -2.33
CA SER A 13 -0.84 -12.69 -2.14
C SER A 13 -1.31 -12.22 -3.52
N GLN A 14 -2.46 -12.71 -3.97
CA GLN A 14 -3.20 -12.11 -5.11
C GLN A 14 -3.90 -10.79 -4.72
N VAL A 15 -3.64 -10.29 -3.51
CA VAL A 15 -4.21 -9.04 -3.03
C VAL A 15 -3.68 -7.92 -3.92
N GLU A 16 -4.60 -7.26 -4.62
CA GLU A 16 -4.35 -6.02 -5.35
C GLU A 16 -3.44 -5.14 -4.50
N SER A 17 -2.38 -4.57 -5.10
CA SER A 17 -1.53 -3.59 -4.42
C SER A 17 -2.40 -2.59 -3.66
N TYR A 18 -2.04 -2.23 -2.43
CA TYR A 18 -2.84 -1.30 -1.62
C TYR A 18 -3.32 -0.10 -2.46
N HIS A 19 -4.64 0.02 -2.57
CA HIS A 19 -5.35 1.10 -3.25
C HIS A 19 -6.25 1.80 -2.24
N GLY A 20 -5.68 2.78 -1.55
CA GLY A 20 -6.41 3.66 -0.65
C GLY A 20 -6.82 4.97 -1.32
N SER A 21 -7.51 5.81 -0.55
CA SER A 21 -7.79 7.17 -0.96
C SER A 21 -7.79 8.12 0.22
N ILE A 22 -7.30 9.33 0.03
CA ILE A 22 -7.20 10.36 1.08
C ILE A 22 -7.90 11.67 0.68
N PRO A 23 -8.54 12.37 1.61
CA PRO A 23 -9.09 13.70 1.36
C PRO A 23 -7.98 14.76 1.40
N TYR A 24 -7.92 15.62 0.38
CA TYR A 24 -7.04 16.79 0.32
C TYR A 24 -7.64 17.89 -0.57
N ARG A 25 -7.74 19.12 -0.05
CA ARG A 25 -8.31 20.31 -0.73
C ARG A 25 -9.64 20.03 -1.43
N ASN A 26 -10.62 19.53 -0.67
CA ASN A 26 -11.98 19.20 -1.15
C ASN A 26 -12.04 18.14 -2.26
N THR A 27 -10.96 17.40 -2.47
CA THR A 27 -10.84 16.35 -3.48
C THR A 27 -10.34 15.07 -2.83
N THR A 28 -10.77 13.91 -3.33
CA THR A 28 -10.30 12.61 -2.85
C THR A 28 -9.23 12.09 -3.81
N TRP A 29 -8.04 11.83 -3.31
CA TRP A 29 -6.87 11.43 -4.10
C TRP A 29 -6.51 9.97 -3.89
N ASP A 30 -5.92 9.35 -4.90
CA ASP A 30 -5.33 8.01 -4.79
C ASP A 30 -4.15 8.06 -3.78
N SER A 31 -4.07 7.07 -2.89
CA SER A 31 -2.97 6.95 -1.92
C SER A 31 -2.12 5.69 -2.13
N GLY A 32 -2.22 5.08 -3.31
CA GLY A 32 -1.41 3.95 -3.71
C GLY A 32 0.07 4.33 -3.86
N ARG A 33 0.94 3.37 -3.56
CA ARG A 33 2.40 3.53 -3.64
C ARG A 33 2.90 4.05 -4.98
N LYS A 34 2.33 3.57 -6.09
CA LYS A 34 2.72 4.00 -7.43
C LYS A 34 2.36 5.47 -7.68
N TYR A 35 1.26 5.94 -7.10
CA TYR A 35 0.83 7.34 -7.20
C TYR A 35 1.82 8.25 -6.47
N LEU A 36 2.20 7.89 -5.23
CA LEU A 36 3.26 8.56 -4.47
C LEU A 36 4.60 8.62 -5.24
N GLU A 37 5.07 7.49 -5.76
CA GLU A 37 6.34 7.43 -6.51
C GLU A 37 6.34 8.37 -7.72
N ASN A 38 5.19 8.53 -8.39
CA ASN A 38 5.06 9.45 -9.51
C ASN A 38 5.13 10.91 -9.04
N ILE A 39 4.48 11.25 -7.92
CA ILE A 39 4.52 12.60 -7.34
C ILE A 39 5.97 12.97 -6.99
N GLN A 40 6.66 12.10 -6.25
CA GLN A 40 8.06 12.30 -5.85
C GLN A 40 9.00 12.44 -7.06
N LYS A 41 8.82 11.61 -8.10
CA LYS A 41 9.59 11.75 -9.36
C LYS A 41 9.34 13.10 -10.01
N THR A 42 8.08 13.54 -10.06
CA THR A 42 7.72 14.83 -10.65
C THR A 42 8.33 15.99 -9.88
N LEU A 43 8.24 15.99 -8.55
CA LEU A 43 8.88 16.99 -7.69
C LEU A 43 10.41 17.00 -7.86
N SER A 44 11.05 15.84 -7.99
CA SER A 44 12.50 15.72 -8.25
C SER A 44 12.90 16.29 -9.62
N ILE A 45 12.10 16.06 -10.65
CA ILE A 45 12.36 16.62 -11.99
C ILE A 45 12.09 18.13 -12.00
N TYR A 46 11.00 18.58 -11.35
CA TYR A 46 10.64 19.98 -11.21
C TYR A 46 11.76 20.79 -10.57
N SER A 47 12.32 20.32 -9.45
CA SER A 47 13.41 21.02 -8.76
C SER A 47 14.69 21.13 -9.59
N LYS A 48 14.98 20.14 -10.44
CA LYS A 48 16.19 20.08 -11.27
C LYS A 48 16.07 20.84 -12.59
N ARG A 49 14.91 20.78 -13.24
CA ARG A 49 14.72 21.20 -14.64
C ARG A 49 13.66 22.28 -14.83
N LYS A 50 12.99 22.73 -13.76
CA LYS A 50 11.90 23.72 -13.78
C LYS A 50 10.85 23.44 -14.87
N ILE A 51 10.51 22.16 -15.06
CA ILE A 51 9.44 21.77 -15.98
C ILE A 51 8.09 22.29 -15.48
N GLN A 52 7.11 22.40 -16.36
CA GLN A 52 5.73 22.61 -15.92
C GLN A 52 5.22 21.35 -15.22
N ILE A 53 4.58 21.54 -14.06
CA ILE A 53 3.92 20.45 -13.33
C ILE A 53 2.67 20.02 -14.11
N PRO A 54 2.51 18.72 -14.46
CA PRO A 54 1.34 18.25 -15.17
C PRO A 54 0.10 18.25 -14.27
N LYS A 55 -1.08 18.13 -14.87
CA LYS A 55 -2.30 17.85 -14.11
C LYS A 55 -2.26 16.44 -13.53
N TRP A 56 -2.86 16.30 -12.35
CA TRP A 56 -2.92 15.07 -11.58
C TRP A 56 -4.33 14.52 -11.55
N ARG A 57 -4.44 13.20 -11.42
CA ARG A 57 -5.71 12.50 -11.46
C ARG A 57 -6.16 12.19 -10.04
N ASP A 58 -7.37 12.59 -9.68
CA ASP A 58 -7.98 12.22 -8.41
C ASP A 58 -8.50 10.78 -8.41
N ALA A 59 -9.00 10.30 -7.27
CA ALA A 59 -9.54 8.94 -7.14
C ALA A 59 -10.78 8.68 -8.03
N ASN A 60 -11.43 9.74 -8.52
CA ASN A 60 -12.58 9.66 -9.42
C ASN A 60 -12.19 9.80 -10.90
N ASN A 61 -10.89 9.72 -11.22
CA ASN A 61 -10.33 9.90 -12.55
C ASN A 61 -10.48 11.30 -13.16
N MET A 62 -10.72 12.34 -12.34
CA MET A 62 -10.78 13.73 -12.78
C MET A 62 -9.41 14.41 -12.67
N PHE A 63 -9.11 15.31 -13.61
CA PHE A 63 -7.81 15.99 -13.67
C PHE A 63 -7.83 17.36 -12.98
N HIS A 64 -6.87 17.58 -12.08
CA HIS A 64 -6.70 18.80 -11.31
C HIS A 64 -5.28 19.35 -11.44
N SER A 65 -5.13 20.67 -11.33
CA SER A 65 -3.81 21.30 -11.27
C SER A 65 -3.39 21.45 -9.81
N LEU A 66 -2.19 20.99 -9.48
CA LEU A 66 -1.55 21.22 -8.19
C LEU A 66 -0.20 21.89 -8.43
N ASN A 67 0.15 22.87 -7.60
CA ASN A 67 1.49 23.44 -7.59
C ASN A 67 2.47 22.53 -6.82
N SER A 68 3.75 22.91 -6.77
CA SER A 68 4.78 22.08 -6.13
C SER A 68 4.60 21.91 -4.62
N GLU A 69 4.10 22.93 -3.93
CA GLU A 69 3.83 22.89 -2.49
C GLU A 69 2.62 21.99 -2.22
N GLU A 70 1.56 22.13 -3.02
CA GLU A 70 0.37 21.29 -2.89
C GLU A 70 0.65 19.81 -3.19
N LEU A 71 1.55 19.53 -4.15
CA LEU A 71 2.00 18.17 -4.41
C LEU A 71 2.87 17.59 -3.29
N LEU A 72 3.67 18.43 -2.62
CA LEU A 72 4.46 18.01 -1.49
C LEU A 72 3.56 17.66 -0.30
N GLU A 73 2.60 18.53 0.02
CA GLU A 73 1.58 18.26 1.05
C GLU A 73 0.81 16.97 0.75
N LEU A 74 0.37 16.79 -0.50
CA LEU A 74 -0.31 15.57 -0.92
C LEU A 74 0.59 14.34 -0.76
N SER A 75 1.87 14.44 -1.12
CA SER A 75 2.87 13.36 -0.95
C SER A 75 2.97 12.93 0.52
N ASP A 76 3.10 13.89 1.45
CA ASP A 76 3.23 13.62 2.88
C ASP A 76 1.98 12.91 3.44
N LEU A 77 0.79 13.31 2.99
CA LEU A 77 -0.46 12.66 3.38
C LEU A 77 -0.55 11.21 2.86
N ILE A 78 -0.11 10.96 1.62
CA ILE A 78 -0.09 9.60 1.06
C ILE A 78 0.92 8.73 1.81
N GLU A 79 2.09 9.26 2.16
CA GLU A 79 3.09 8.55 2.96
C GLU A 79 2.53 8.12 4.33
N LEU A 80 1.82 9.03 5.00
CA LEU A 80 1.17 8.73 6.28
C LEU A 80 0.10 7.63 6.14
N ASP A 81 -0.72 7.71 5.09
CA ASP A 81 -1.75 6.71 4.81
C ASP A 81 -1.15 5.33 4.52
N LEU A 82 -0.11 5.26 3.68
CA LEU A 82 0.64 4.03 3.41
C LEU A 82 1.29 3.46 4.68
N PHE A 83 1.81 4.31 5.56
CA PHE A 83 2.37 3.89 6.85
C PHE A 83 1.29 3.28 7.75
N ASN A 84 0.11 3.91 7.86
CA ASN A 84 -1.01 3.42 8.65
C ASN A 84 -1.58 2.11 8.10
N ALA A 85 -1.73 2.01 6.77
CA ALA A 85 -2.13 0.79 6.10
C ALA A 85 -1.12 -0.34 6.38
N SER A 86 0.17 -0.04 6.31
CA SER A 86 1.23 -1.01 6.60
C SER A 86 1.18 -1.49 8.04
N GLN A 87 1.02 -0.59 9.03
CA GLN A 87 0.86 -0.97 10.43
C GLN A 87 -0.33 -1.92 10.62
N THR A 88 -1.47 -1.60 10.02
CA THR A 88 -2.68 -2.43 10.10
C THR A 88 -2.42 -3.83 9.53
N LEU A 89 -1.78 -3.92 8.36
CA LEU A 89 -1.43 -5.19 7.74
C LEU A 89 -0.45 -6.01 8.58
N TYR A 90 0.57 -5.37 9.18
CA TYR A 90 1.51 -6.04 10.07
C TYR A 90 0.85 -6.54 11.35
N SER A 91 -0.02 -5.76 11.98
CA SER A 91 -0.78 -6.19 13.16
C SER A 91 -1.67 -7.40 12.85
N LYS A 92 -2.37 -7.39 11.70
CA LYS A 92 -3.16 -8.55 11.24
C LYS A 92 -2.28 -9.78 11.01
N LYS A 93 -1.13 -9.60 10.35
CA LYS A 93 -0.17 -10.68 10.11
C LYS A 93 0.28 -11.30 11.45
N TRP A 94 0.67 -10.47 12.41
CA TRP A 94 1.14 -10.94 13.72
C TRP A 94 0.05 -11.72 14.47
N ALA A 95 -1.18 -11.19 14.52
CA ALA A 95 -2.31 -11.88 15.14
C ALA A 95 -2.61 -13.24 14.47
N THR A 96 -2.42 -13.33 13.16
CA THR A 96 -2.52 -14.59 12.42
C THR A 96 -1.39 -15.57 12.77
N GLU A 97 -0.15 -15.10 12.91
CA GLU A 97 0.99 -15.93 13.35
C GLU A 97 0.79 -16.48 14.77
N GLU A 98 0.27 -15.68 15.70
CA GLU A 98 -0.10 -16.13 17.05
C GLU A 98 -1.22 -17.19 17.03
N LYS A 99 -2.25 -17.00 16.19
CA LYS A 99 -3.30 -18.02 15.98
C LYS A 99 -2.74 -19.31 15.41
N ILE A 100 -1.80 -19.24 14.46
CA ILE A 100 -1.19 -20.44 13.86
C ILE A 100 -0.36 -21.21 14.90
N THR A 101 0.42 -20.50 15.70
CA THR A 101 1.31 -21.12 16.71
C THR A 101 0.55 -21.71 17.90
N SER A 102 -0.65 -21.22 18.20
CA SER A 102 -1.49 -21.71 19.30
C SER A 102 -2.36 -22.93 18.96
N ILE A 103 -2.32 -23.44 17.72
CA ILE A 103 -3.12 -24.61 17.31
C ILE A 103 -2.44 -25.91 17.76
N PRO A 104 -3.15 -26.81 18.48
CA PRO A 104 -2.64 -28.14 18.77
C PRO A 104 -2.42 -28.94 17.49
N GLN A 105 -1.33 -29.73 17.42
CA GLN A 105 -0.88 -30.51 16.26
C GLN A 105 -1.92 -31.44 15.57
N VAL A 106 -3.13 -31.59 16.14
CA VAL A 106 -4.17 -32.53 15.70
C VAL A 106 -5.33 -31.82 14.97
N LYS A 107 -5.33 -30.50 14.83
CA LYS A 107 -6.38 -29.75 14.09
C LYS A 107 -5.82 -29.12 12.81
N THR A 108 -6.50 -29.37 11.69
CA THR A 108 -6.26 -28.70 10.41
C THR A 108 -6.89 -27.30 10.41
N LEU A 109 -6.10 -26.31 9.98
CA LEU A 109 -6.51 -24.92 9.91
C LEU A 109 -6.82 -24.55 8.45
N ASP A 110 -8.00 -23.97 8.22
CA ASP A 110 -8.37 -23.44 6.91
C ASP A 110 -7.78 -22.03 6.75
N LEU A 111 -6.62 -21.96 6.10
CA LEU A 111 -5.88 -20.71 5.94
C LEU A 111 -6.63 -19.66 5.12
N THR A 112 -7.58 -20.05 4.25
CA THR A 112 -8.33 -19.07 3.45
C THR A 112 -9.30 -18.25 4.27
N LYS A 113 -9.78 -18.77 5.43
CA LYS A 113 -10.71 -18.08 6.33
C LYS A 113 -10.06 -17.13 7.33
N ILE A 114 -8.72 -17.10 7.38
CA ILE A 114 -7.96 -16.33 8.37
C ILE A 114 -7.54 -14.96 7.82
N TRP A 115 -7.57 -14.81 6.49
CA TRP A 115 -7.21 -13.58 5.79
C TRP A 115 -8.41 -12.68 5.46
N ASP A 116 -9.64 -13.12 5.75
CA ASP A 116 -10.86 -12.29 5.76
C ASP A 116 -10.84 -11.33 6.96
#